data_AF-A0A661MHQ4-F1
#
_entry.id   AF-A0A661MHQ4-F1
#
_cell.length_a   1.000
_cell.length_b   1.000
_cell.length_c   1.000
_cell.angle_alpha   90.00
_cell.angle_beta   90.00
_cell.angle_gamma   90.00
#
_symmetry.space_group_name_H-M   'P 1'
#
loop_
_entity.id
_entity.type
_entity.pdbx_description
1 polymer ?
#
loop_
_entity_poly.entity_id
_entity_poly.type
_entity_poly.pdbx_seq_one_letter_code
_entity_poly.pdbx_strand_id
1 'polypeptide(L)'
;MRKISSSFIVHNSSLENGSSFSIQHSSLEDGSSFSIQRSSLARRWISYAVGIVLGRFKPGIPGALGRGRFSEEVASQLRGLVDPDGIMVLDKGHPDDLAANVVKALEIMLGDEGAKEVVMEAVGPKKGADMEDALRQYLGAKFFKEHIQQYRKRPVYWLLQSPKKKYGVWVFHERITKDTLYRILGEEYVGAKIRLLESRMKELQKALEEAQGREKRRLEKELANLGDELTDVKEFARRIEAVLQRGYEPHIDDGVLINMAPLWELLPSWQAEPKKCWQALERGDYDWSHMAMNYWPERVKEKCRTNKSYAIAHGLEYEG
;
A
#
# COMPACT_ATOMS: atom_id res chain seq x y z
N MET A 1 27.48 -9.03 14.49
CA MET A 1 26.94 -7.96 13.62
C MET A 1 27.34 -8.25 12.17
N ARG A 2 26.41 -8.69 11.32
CA ARG A 2 26.62 -8.78 9.87
C ARG A 2 25.67 -7.79 9.20
N LYS A 3 26.23 -6.73 8.60
CA LYS A 3 25.50 -5.82 7.72
C LYS A 3 25.14 -6.61 6.46
N ILE A 4 23.85 -6.89 6.25
CA ILE A 4 23.35 -7.38 4.96
C ILE A 4 22.97 -6.14 4.15
N SER A 5 23.91 -5.66 3.34
CA SER A 5 23.63 -4.64 2.33
C SER A 5 22.91 -5.32 1.16
N SER A 6 21.58 -5.16 1.08
CA SER A 6 20.82 -5.55 -0.11
C SER A 6 20.90 -4.44 -1.15
N SER A 7 22.08 -4.30 -1.75
CA SER A 7 22.29 -3.44 -2.93
C SER A 7 22.08 -4.27 -4.18
N PHE A 8 20.85 -4.29 -4.70
CA PHE A 8 20.51 -4.96 -5.97
C PHE A 8 20.67 -3.98 -7.13
N ILE A 9 21.70 -4.22 -7.96
CA ILE A 9 21.93 -3.53 -9.23
C ILE A 9 21.17 -4.29 -10.30
N VAL A 10 20.10 -3.69 -10.83
CA VAL A 10 19.51 -4.13 -12.11
C VAL A 10 20.54 -3.81 -13.20
N HIS A 11 21.19 -4.84 -13.74
CA HIS A 11 21.98 -4.70 -14.95
C HIS A 11 21.01 -4.57 -16.13
N ASN A 12 20.86 -3.34 -16.62
CA ASN A 12 20.18 -3.06 -17.88
C ASN A 12 21.29 -2.74 -18.89
N SER A 13 21.64 -3.71 -19.74
CA SER A 13 22.48 -3.49 -20.91
C SER A 13 21.57 -3.22 -22.11
N SER A 14 21.91 -2.16 -22.85
CA SER A 14 21.28 -1.70 -24.09
C SER A 14 20.02 -0.85 -23.93
N LEU A 15 20.20 0.46 -23.73
CA LEU A 15 19.18 1.48 -24.03
C LEU A 15 19.75 2.42 -25.09
N GLU A 16 19.66 2.00 -26.35
CA GLU A 16 19.59 2.90 -27.50
C GLU A 16 18.41 2.43 -28.35
N ASN A 17 17.42 3.31 -28.50
CA ASN A 17 16.28 3.23 -29.42
C ASN A 17 15.36 2.02 -29.25
N GLY A 18 14.22 2.24 -28.57
CA GLY A 18 12.98 1.46 -28.75
C GLY A 18 13.16 -0.05 -28.81
N SER A 19 13.60 -0.68 -27.72
CA SER A 19 13.81 -2.13 -27.70
C SER A 19 12.59 -2.87 -27.12
N SER A 20 12.00 -3.70 -27.99
CA SER A 20 11.18 -4.87 -27.67
C SER A 20 11.64 -5.61 -26.41
N PHE A 21 10.68 -6.21 -25.68
CA PHE A 21 10.86 -7.15 -24.58
C PHE A 21 11.82 -8.29 -24.99
N SER A 22 13.12 -8.05 -24.82
CA SER A 22 14.16 -8.97 -25.23
C SER A 22 14.97 -9.37 -24.01
N ILE A 23 14.86 -10.65 -23.68
CA ILE A 23 15.67 -11.32 -22.66
C ILE A 23 17.10 -11.38 -23.22
N GLN A 24 18.01 -10.55 -22.72
CA GLN A 24 19.43 -10.79 -22.94
C GLN A 24 19.85 -11.96 -22.04
N HIS A 25 20.12 -13.11 -22.66
CA HIS A 25 20.88 -14.19 -22.05
C HIS A 25 22.30 -13.69 -21.78
N SER A 26 22.60 -13.24 -20.56
CA SER A 26 24.00 -13.09 -20.14
C SER A 26 24.53 -14.47 -19.77
N SER A 27 25.24 -15.10 -20.70
CA SER A 27 26.03 -16.30 -20.43
C SER A 27 27.17 -15.92 -19.48
N LEU A 28 27.03 -16.25 -18.19
CA LEU A 28 28.17 -16.39 -17.31
C LEU A 28 28.65 -17.85 -17.41
N GLU A 29 29.96 -18.03 -17.44
CA GLU A 29 30.65 -19.33 -17.43
C GLU A 29 30.47 -20.03 -16.08
N ASP A 30 29.24 -20.42 -15.78
CA ASP A 30 28.87 -21.49 -14.86
C ASP A 30 27.43 -21.86 -15.22
N GLY A 31 27.22 -23.10 -15.66
CA GLY A 31 26.04 -23.58 -16.38
C GLY A 31 24.70 -23.60 -15.61
N SER A 32 24.44 -22.63 -14.75
CA SER A 32 23.14 -22.38 -14.13
C SER A 32 22.42 -21.21 -14.79
N SER A 33 21.75 -21.48 -15.93
CA SER A 33 20.81 -20.53 -16.52
C SER A 33 19.61 -20.39 -15.58
N PHE A 34 19.55 -19.30 -14.80
CA PHE A 34 18.33 -18.88 -14.13
C PHE A 34 17.38 -18.32 -15.20
N SER A 35 16.55 -19.18 -15.78
CA SER A 35 15.42 -18.73 -16.58
C SER A 35 14.44 -17.98 -15.66
N ILE A 36 14.54 -16.65 -15.62
CA ILE A 36 13.52 -15.85 -14.96
C ILE A 36 12.25 -16.01 -15.79
N GLN A 37 11.26 -16.72 -15.24
CA GLN A 37 9.94 -16.83 -15.83
C GLN A 37 9.40 -15.41 -16.08
N ARG A 38 8.87 -15.14 -17.29
CA ARG A 38 8.37 -13.80 -17.71
C ARG A 38 7.47 -13.14 -16.66
N SER A 39 6.56 -13.91 -16.07
CA SER A 39 5.67 -13.47 -15.00
C SER A 39 6.40 -13.01 -13.73
N SER A 40 7.54 -13.59 -13.39
CA SER A 40 8.37 -13.16 -12.25
C SER A 40 9.02 -11.80 -12.53
N LEU A 41 9.54 -11.60 -13.74
CA LEU A 41 10.09 -10.31 -14.15
C LEU A 41 9.00 -9.22 -14.17
N ALA A 42 7.82 -9.53 -14.69
CA ALA A 42 6.69 -8.62 -14.71
C ALA A 42 6.26 -8.19 -13.31
N ARG A 43 6.20 -9.11 -12.33
CA ARG A 43 5.91 -8.77 -10.92
C ARG A 43 6.97 -7.86 -10.31
N ARG A 44 8.24 -8.02 -10.69
CA ARG A 44 9.33 -7.15 -10.24
C ARG A 44 9.19 -5.73 -10.81
N TRP A 45 8.78 -5.59 -12.06
CA TRP A 45 8.47 -4.28 -12.66
C TRP A 45 7.31 -3.59 -11.94
N ILE A 46 6.22 -4.30 -11.66
CA ILE A 46 5.11 -3.76 -10.88
C ILE A 46 5.56 -3.37 -9.47
N SER A 47 6.32 -4.22 -8.78
CA SER A 47 6.85 -3.92 -7.44
C SER A 47 7.78 -2.69 -7.45
N TYR A 48 8.57 -2.52 -8.50
CA TYR A 48 9.42 -1.35 -8.70
C TYR A 48 8.58 -0.09 -8.95
N ALA A 49 7.60 -0.14 -9.86
CA ALA A 49 6.69 0.96 -10.12
C ALA A 49 5.90 1.37 -8.86
N VAL A 50 5.34 0.41 -8.11
CA VAL A 50 4.68 0.65 -6.81
C VAL A 50 5.63 1.36 -5.84
N GLY A 51 6.90 0.95 -5.79
CA GLY A 51 7.88 1.60 -4.92
C GLY A 51 8.33 2.98 -5.38
N ILE A 52 8.28 3.29 -6.67
CA ILE A 52 8.48 4.65 -7.16
C ILE A 52 7.32 5.52 -6.69
N VAL A 53 6.08 5.14 -7.02
CA VAL A 53 4.91 5.99 -6.79
C VAL A 53 4.60 6.20 -5.30
N LEU A 54 4.85 5.19 -4.45
CA LEU A 54 4.80 5.35 -2.98
C LEU A 54 6.06 6.01 -2.38
N GLY A 55 7.06 6.31 -3.21
CA GLY A 55 8.23 7.09 -2.82
C GLY A 55 9.33 6.34 -2.04
N ARG A 56 9.33 5.00 -2.10
CA ARG A 56 10.43 4.15 -1.59
C ARG A 56 11.65 4.20 -2.49
N PHE A 57 11.45 4.20 -3.80
CA PHE A 57 12.53 4.23 -4.80
C PHE A 57 12.67 5.63 -5.38
N LYS A 58 13.92 6.07 -5.59
CA LYS A 58 14.24 7.41 -6.10
C LYS A 58 15.05 7.29 -7.41
N PRO A 59 14.38 7.14 -8.56
CA PRO A 59 15.05 7.02 -9.85
C PRO A 59 16.02 8.15 -10.14
N GLY A 60 17.18 7.83 -10.72
CA GLY A 60 18.22 8.79 -11.12
C GLY A 60 19.12 9.30 -9.98
N ILE A 61 18.65 9.30 -8.73
CA ILE A 61 19.41 9.87 -7.60
C ILE A 61 20.60 8.98 -7.21
N PRO A 62 21.86 9.46 -7.28
CA PRO A 62 23.03 8.69 -6.87
C PRO A 62 22.95 8.21 -5.42
N GLY A 63 23.28 6.94 -5.18
CA GLY A 63 23.26 6.34 -3.85
C GLY A 63 21.87 6.02 -3.28
N ALA A 64 20.79 6.45 -3.93
CA ALA A 64 19.44 6.16 -3.46
C ALA A 64 18.98 4.74 -3.81
N LEU A 65 18.08 4.19 -2.99
CA LEU A 65 17.46 2.90 -3.24
C LEU A 65 16.62 2.97 -4.52
N GLY A 66 16.75 1.94 -5.36
CA GLY A 66 15.97 1.85 -6.59
C GLY A 66 16.28 2.96 -7.61
N ARG A 67 17.51 3.45 -7.66
CA ARG A 67 17.98 4.46 -8.64
C ARG A 67 17.62 4.09 -10.09
N GLY A 68 17.66 2.81 -10.44
CA GLY A 68 17.51 2.37 -11.83
C GLY A 68 18.63 2.88 -12.74
N ARG A 69 18.61 2.47 -14.01
CA ARG A 69 19.46 3.03 -15.07
C ARG A 69 18.56 3.67 -16.10
N PHE A 70 18.22 4.93 -15.87
CA PHE A 70 17.36 5.73 -16.74
C PHE A 70 18.10 7.00 -17.15
N SER A 71 17.70 7.59 -18.29
CA SER A 71 18.08 8.96 -18.59
C SER A 71 17.54 9.91 -17.52
N GLU A 72 18.14 11.09 -17.37
CA GLU A 72 17.66 12.06 -16.39
C GLU A 72 16.22 12.52 -16.67
N GLU A 73 15.83 12.59 -17.94
CA GLU A 73 14.46 12.89 -18.35
C GLU A 73 13.47 11.85 -17.81
N VAL A 74 13.71 10.56 -18.08
CA VAL A 74 12.85 9.46 -17.60
C VAL A 74 12.85 9.43 -16.07
N ALA A 75 14.02 9.55 -15.44
CA ALA A 75 14.13 9.56 -13.99
C ALA A 75 13.35 10.73 -13.35
N SER A 76 13.39 11.92 -13.96
CA SER A 76 12.64 13.08 -13.51
C SER A 76 11.13 12.88 -13.63
N GLN A 77 10.65 12.36 -14.77
CA GLN A 77 9.23 12.05 -14.96
C GLN A 77 8.74 11.03 -13.92
N LEU A 78 9.53 9.98 -13.64
CA LEU A 78 9.19 8.99 -12.60
C LEU A 78 9.13 9.60 -11.20
N ARG A 79 10.07 10.49 -10.86
CA ARG A 79 10.03 11.21 -9.57
C ARG A 79 8.82 12.15 -9.46
N GLY A 80 8.30 12.63 -10.59
CA GLY A 80 7.07 13.42 -10.64
C GLY A 80 5.79 12.63 -10.32
N LEU A 81 5.84 11.30 -10.28
CA LEU A 81 4.72 10.43 -9.88
C LEU A 81 4.72 10.08 -8.39
N VAL A 82 5.73 10.52 -7.63
CA VAL A 82 5.88 10.18 -6.22
C VAL A 82 4.81 10.91 -5.42
N ASP A 83 3.97 10.15 -4.72
CA ASP A 83 3.11 10.74 -3.69
C ASP A 83 3.97 11.26 -2.53
N PRO A 84 3.81 12.52 -2.10
CA PRO A 84 4.63 13.12 -1.05
C PRO A 84 4.46 12.42 0.30
N ASP A 85 3.28 11.90 0.60
CA ASP A 85 2.91 11.31 1.88
C ASP A 85 3.02 9.77 1.90
N GLY A 86 3.24 9.18 0.73
CA GLY A 86 3.22 7.74 0.53
C GLY A 86 1.82 7.13 0.74
N ILE A 87 0.77 7.86 0.40
CA ILE A 87 -0.64 7.42 0.48
C ILE A 87 -1.20 7.31 -0.93
N MET A 88 -1.75 6.15 -1.29
CA MET A 88 -2.43 5.94 -2.57
C MET A 88 -3.68 5.08 -2.39
N VAL A 89 -4.63 5.18 -3.30
CA VAL A 89 -5.92 4.47 -3.20
C VAL A 89 -6.12 3.45 -4.32
N LEU A 90 -7.01 2.49 -4.08
CA LEU A 90 -7.53 1.60 -5.10
C LEU A 90 -8.89 2.12 -5.56
N ASP A 91 -8.92 3.30 -6.17
CA ASP A 91 -10.17 3.97 -6.57
C ASP A 91 -10.03 4.65 -7.93
N LYS A 92 -10.79 4.15 -8.91
CA LYS A 92 -10.68 4.60 -10.30
C LYS A 92 -11.06 6.07 -10.45
N GLY A 93 -10.16 6.85 -11.05
CA GLY A 93 -10.36 8.28 -11.30
C GLY A 93 -9.96 9.19 -10.13
N HIS A 94 -9.47 8.61 -9.01
CA HIS A 94 -8.82 9.38 -7.97
C HIS A 94 -7.41 9.82 -8.43
N PRO A 95 -6.94 11.05 -8.12
CA PRO A 95 -5.58 11.48 -8.46
C PRO A 95 -4.49 10.52 -7.96
N ASP A 96 -4.67 10.01 -6.73
CA ASP A 96 -3.78 9.04 -6.10
C ASP A 96 -4.19 7.56 -6.38
N ASP A 97 -4.88 7.26 -7.48
CA ASP A 97 -5.17 5.87 -7.86
C ASP A 97 -3.86 5.12 -8.14
N LEU A 98 -3.54 4.16 -7.28
CA LEU A 98 -2.29 3.40 -7.37
C LEU A 98 -2.19 2.66 -8.70
N ALA A 99 -3.30 2.13 -9.22
CA ALA A 99 -3.26 1.35 -10.47
C ALA A 99 -2.90 2.25 -11.66
N ALA A 100 -3.55 3.41 -11.79
CA ALA A 100 -3.27 4.38 -12.85
C ALA A 100 -1.83 4.91 -12.75
N ASN A 101 -1.36 5.28 -11.55
CA ASN A 101 0.00 5.76 -11.35
C ASN A 101 1.07 4.68 -11.62
N VAL A 102 0.80 3.41 -11.28
CA VAL A 102 1.69 2.29 -11.63
C VAL A 102 1.72 2.05 -13.14
N VAL A 103 0.58 2.09 -13.83
CA VAL A 103 0.53 2.01 -15.30
C VAL A 103 1.37 3.12 -15.92
N LYS A 104 1.15 4.37 -15.50
CA LYS A 104 1.90 5.52 -16.01
C LYS A 104 3.41 5.40 -15.76
N ALA A 105 3.81 4.90 -14.60
CA ALA A 105 5.22 4.62 -14.31
C ALA A 105 5.79 3.55 -15.25
N LEU A 106 5.03 2.48 -15.54
CA LEU A 106 5.45 1.45 -16.49
C LEU A 106 5.54 1.99 -17.92
N GLU A 107 4.61 2.84 -18.35
CA GLU A 107 4.62 3.48 -19.67
C GLU A 107 5.85 4.38 -19.84
N ILE A 108 6.18 5.19 -18.82
CA ILE A 108 7.41 6.01 -18.81
C ILE A 108 8.67 5.13 -18.92
N MET A 109 8.68 3.96 -18.29
CA MET A 109 9.86 3.07 -18.29
C MET A 109 9.97 2.19 -19.54
N LEU A 110 8.85 1.78 -20.14
CA LEU A 110 8.79 0.66 -21.09
C LEU A 110 7.99 0.97 -22.37
N GLY A 111 7.32 2.13 -22.43
CA GLY A 111 6.31 2.44 -23.45
C GLY A 111 5.00 1.66 -23.26
N ASP A 112 3.96 2.07 -23.99
CA ASP A 112 2.59 1.57 -23.83
C ASP A 112 2.49 0.05 -24.00
N GLU A 113 3.10 -0.50 -25.05
CA GLU A 113 3.04 -1.94 -25.32
C GLU A 113 3.80 -2.76 -24.26
N GLY A 114 4.93 -2.23 -23.77
CA GLY A 114 5.71 -2.86 -22.70
C GLY A 114 4.99 -2.83 -21.35
N ALA A 115 4.31 -1.73 -21.02
CA ALA A 115 3.48 -1.63 -19.83
C ALA A 115 2.34 -2.67 -19.87
N LYS A 116 1.67 -2.78 -21.02
CA LYS A 116 0.61 -3.76 -21.24
C LYS A 116 1.11 -5.19 -21.12
N GLU A 117 2.24 -5.54 -21.72
CA GLU A 117 2.85 -6.88 -21.58
C GLU A 117 3.15 -7.20 -20.12
N VAL A 118 3.77 -6.26 -19.38
CA VAL A 118 4.06 -6.43 -17.95
C VAL A 118 2.79 -6.67 -17.14
N VAL A 119 1.73 -5.88 -17.34
CA VAL A 119 0.47 -6.06 -16.60
C VAL A 119 -0.15 -7.42 -16.93
N MET A 120 -0.20 -7.80 -18.21
CA MET A 120 -0.76 -9.08 -18.64
C MET A 120 0.01 -10.29 -18.05
N GLU A 121 1.35 -10.25 -18.09
CA GLU A 121 2.22 -11.32 -17.58
C GLU A 121 2.15 -11.47 -16.05
N ALA A 122 1.98 -10.37 -15.32
CA ALA A 122 1.90 -10.40 -13.86
C ALA A 122 0.50 -10.81 -13.36
N VAL A 123 -0.54 -10.24 -13.94
CA VAL A 123 -1.94 -10.42 -13.53
C VAL A 123 -2.52 -11.74 -14.06
N GLY A 124 -2.13 -12.11 -15.29
CA GLY A 124 -2.73 -13.20 -16.06
C GLY A 124 -3.91 -12.73 -16.93
N PRO A 125 -4.37 -13.57 -17.87
CA PRO A 125 -5.42 -13.21 -18.81
C PRO A 125 -6.75 -12.96 -18.09
N LYS A 126 -7.28 -11.73 -18.19
CA LYS A 126 -8.64 -11.37 -17.78
C LYS A 126 -9.42 -10.86 -18.99
N LYS A 127 -10.39 -11.66 -19.46
CA LYS A 127 -11.23 -11.28 -20.59
C LYS A 127 -12.03 -10.01 -20.26
N GLY A 128 -11.90 -8.98 -21.10
CA GLY A 128 -12.73 -7.78 -21.07
C GLY A 128 -12.46 -6.81 -19.90
N ALA A 129 -11.41 -7.02 -19.12
CA ALA A 129 -10.99 -6.06 -18.09
C ALA A 129 -10.05 -5.02 -18.70
N ASP A 130 -10.33 -3.75 -18.41
CA ASP A 130 -9.38 -2.66 -18.62
C ASP A 130 -8.07 -2.92 -17.87
N MET A 131 -6.94 -2.43 -18.42
CA MET A 131 -5.61 -2.73 -17.89
C MET A 131 -5.45 -2.23 -16.45
N GLU A 132 -5.93 -1.01 -16.16
CA GLU A 132 -5.90 -0.46 -14.80
C GLU A 132 -6.82 -1.24 -13.87
N ASP A 133 -8.02 -1.61 -14.32
CA ASP A 133 -8.96 -2.41 -13.53
C ASP A 133 -8.40 -3.79 -13.18
N ALA A 134 -7.72 -4.44 -14.14
CA ALA A 134 -7.05 -5.72 -13.94
C ALA A 134 -5.91 -5.59 -12.91
N LEU A 135 -5.10 -4.54 -13.03
CA LEU A 135 -4.00 -4.23 -12.13
C LEU A 135 -4.49 -3.86 -10.73
N ARG A 136 -5.54 -3.04 -10.59
CA ARG A 136 -6.13 -2.62 -9.31
C ARG A 136 -6.60 -3.82 -8.49
N GLN A 137 -7.26 -4.78 -9.14
CA GLN A 137 -7.66 -6.04 -8.51
C GLN A 137 -6.45 -6.89 -8.09
N TYR A 138 -5.38 -6.91 -8.89
CA TYR A 138 -4.15 -7.62 -8.54
C TYR A 138 -3.46 -6.98 -7.33
N LEU A 139 -3.33 -5.65 -7.32
CA LEU A 139 -2.79 -4.85 -6.22
C LEU A 139 -3.57 -5.12 -4.93
N GLY A 140 -4.90 -5.01 -4.96
CA GLY A 140 -5.77 -5.20 -3.78
C GLY A 140 -5.85 -6.63 -3.23
N ALA A 141 -5.21 -7.62 -3.86
CA ALA A 141 -5.30 -9.01 -3.43
C ALA A 141 -3.95 -9.75 -3.55
N LYS A 142 -3.65 -10.29 -4.74
CA LYS A 142 -2.52 -11.21 -4.94
C LYS A 142 -1.18 -10.54 -4.70
N PHE A 143 -1.00 -9.30 -5.19
CA PHE A 143 0.21 -8.52 -4.96
C PHE A 143 0.46 -8.29 -3.46
N PHE A 144 -0.57 -7.91 -2.69
CA PHE A 144 -0.42 -7.71 -1.26
C PHE A 144 0.00 -9.01 -0.54
N LYS A 145 -0.58 -10.15 -0.89
CA LYS A 145 -0.16 -11.45 -0.35
C LYS A 145 1.31 -11.77 -0.64
N GLU A 146 1.74 -11.54 -1.88
CA GLU A 146 3.14 -11.74 -2.31
C GLU A 146 4.09 -10.78 -1.56
N HIS A 147 3.68 -9.53 -1.37
CA HIS A 147 4.40 -8.52 -0.61
C HIS A 147 4.56 -8.90 0.87
N ILE A 148 3.50 -9.39 1.55
CA ILE A 148 3.62 -9.92 2.92
C ILE A 148 4.68 -11.03 3.01
N GLN A 149 4.71 -11.94 2.02
CA GLN A 149 5.64 -13.06 1.99
C GLN A 149 7.08 -12.61 1.75
N GLN A 150 7.30 -11.74 0.75
CA GLN A 150 8.60 -11.19 0.41
C GLN A 150 9.26 -10.50 1.60
N TYR A 151 8.46 -9.75 2.37
CA TYR A 151 8.93 -9.03 3.55
C TYR A 151 8.79 -9.83 4.86
N ARG A 152 8.65 -11.17 4.78
CA ARG A 152 8.63 -12.08 5.95
C ARG A 152 7.69 -11.60 7.06
N LYS A 153 6.45 -11.23 6.71
CA LYS A 153 5.43 -10.69 7.63
C LYS A 153 5.84 -9.37 8.31
N ARG A 154 6.64 -8.53 7.64
CA ARG A 154 6.99 -7.15 8.03
C ARG A 154 6.89 -6.23 6.80
N PRO A 155 5.69 -6.13 6.21
CA PRO A 155 5.50 -5.46 4.92
C PRO A 155 5.80 -3.97 5.00
N VAL A 156 6.43 -3.44 3.96
CA VAL A 156 6.80 -2.02 3.91
C VAL A 156 5.64 -1.10 3.50
N TYR A 157 4.80 -1.58 2.58
CA TYR A 157 3.52 -0.96 2.26
C TYR A 157 2.38 -1.68 2.98
N TRP A 158 1.48 -0.92 3.57
CA TRP A 158 0.31 -1.42 4.28
C TRP A 158 -0.93 -1.14 3.46
N LEU A 159 -1.82 -2.13 3.36
CA LEU A 159 -3.08 -2.01 2.65
C LEU A 159 -4.22 -1.92 3.68
N LEU A 160 -4.61 -0.70 4.02
CA LEU A 160 -5.78 -0.42 4.85
C LEU A 160 -7.04 -0.54 3.98
N GLN A 161 -8.09 -1.18 4.46
CA GLN A 161 -9.30 -1.38 3.66
C GLN A 161 -10.56 -1.31 4.51
N SER A 162 -11.63 -0.90 3.84
CA SER A 162 -12.98 -1.09 4.35
C SER A 162 -13.27 -2.58 4.61
N PRO A 163 -14.20 -2.92 5.52
CA PRO A 163 -14.42 -4.30 5.95
C PRO A 163 -14.71 -5.29 4.82
N LYS A 164 -15.57 -4.90 3.86
CA LYS A 164 -15.89 -5.67 2.66
C LYS A 164 -14.92 -5.41 1.50
N LYS A 165 -13.86 -4.63 1.75
CA LYS A 165 -12.77 -4.32 0.81
C LYS A 165 -13.23 -3.57 -0.44
N LYS A 166 -14.32 -2.80 -0.32
CA LYS A 166 -14.83 -1.95 -1.40
C LYS A 166 -13.98 -0.69 -1.61
N TYR A 167 -13.27 -0.25 -0.58
CA TYR A 167 -12.30 0.84 -0.63
C TYR A 167 -11.00 0.42 0.04
N GLY A 168 -9.87 0.79 -0.57
CA GLY A 168 -8.55 0.39 -0.10
C GLY A 168 -7.54 1.50 -0.27
N VAL A 169 -6.68 1.67 0.72
CA VAL A 169 -5.64 2.70 0.82
C VAL A 169 -4.32 2.01 1.10
N TRP A 170 -3.36 2.21 0.21
CA TRP A 170 -1.96 1.83 0.39
C TRP A 170 -1.21 2.94 1.09
N VAL A 171 -0.42 2.56 2.09
CA VAL A 171 0.37 3.49 2.89
C VAL A 171 1.81 2.97 3.01
N PHE A 172 2.80 3.80 2.72
CA PHE A 172 4.20 3.48 2.96
C PHE A 172 4.57 3.73 4.42
N HIS A 173 4.80 2.67 5.20
CA HIS A 173 4.89 2.80 6.66
C HIS A 173 6.04 3.66 7.16
N GLU A 174 7.14 3.77 6.40
CA GLU A 174 8.29 4.63 6.79
C GLU A 174 7.94 6.13 6.66
N ARG A 175 6.80 6.47 6.07
CA ARG A 175 6.26 7.84 5.97
C ARG A 175 5.04 8.10 6.83
N ILE A 176 4.54 7.09 7.57
CA ILE A 176 3.38 7.28 8.44
C ILE A 176 3.76 8.18 9.60
N THR A 177 2.91 9.17 9.87
CA THR A 177 2.96 10.06 11.02
C THR A 177 1.68 9.93 11.83
N LYS A 178 1.60 10.62 12.98
CA LYS A 178 0.36 10.76 13.76
C LYS A 178 -0.80 11.38 12.95
N ASP A 179 -0.50 12.10 11.87
CA ASP A 179 -1.50 12.81 11.05
C ASP A 179 -2.02 11.96 9.87
N THR A 180 -1.34 10.85 9.54
CA THR A 180 -1.69 10.02 8.37
C THR A 180 -3.13 9.51 8.41
N LEU A 181 -3.61 9.03 9.57
CA LEU A 181 -4.99 8.53 9.68
C LEU A 181 -6.03 9.66 9.61
N TYR A 182 -5.73 10.85 10.15
CA TYR A 182 -6.60 12.02 10.00
C TYR A 182 -6.75 12.41 8.54
N ARG A 183 -5.65 12.39 7.78
CA ARG A 183 -5.66 12.69 6.36
C ARG A 183 -6.47 11.66 5.56
N ILE A 184 -6.26 10.36 5.81
CA ILE A 184 -7.05 9.28 5.19
C ILE A 184 -8.54 9.42 5.50
N LEU A 185 -8.90 9.79 6.73
CA LEU A 185 -10.30 10.02 7.10
C LEU A 185 -10.90 11.25 6.42
N GLY A 186 -10.08 12.26 6.14
CA GLY A 186 -10.51 13.59 5.71
C GLY A 186 -10.97 13.71 4.26
N GLU A 187 -10.99 14.96 3.80
CA GLU A 187 -11.60 15.39 2.54
C GLU A 187 -10.90 14.86 1.29
N GLU A 188 -9.64 14.43 1.40
CA GLU A 188 -8.83 13.94 0.28
C GLU A 188 -9.16 12.49 -0.09
N TYR A 189 -9.53 11.65 0.89
CA TYR A 189 -9.71 10.21 0.68
C TYR A 189 -11.10 9.73 1.08
N VAL A 190 -11.28 9.24 2.31
CA VAL A 190 -12.54 8.63 2.76
C VAL A 190 -13.71 9.62 2.71
N GLY A 191 -13.50 10.87 3.14
CA GLY A 191 -14.50 11.93 3.05
C GLY A 191 -14.94 12.21 1.61
N ALA A 192 -13.99 12.38 0.68
CA ALA A 192 -14.28 12.55 -0.75
C ALA A 192 -15.06 11.36 -1.31
N LYS A 193 -14.64 10.13 -0.99
CA LYS A 193 -15.32 8.91 -1.47
C LYS A 193 -16.76 8.85 -0.99
N ILE A 194 -17.03 9.15 0.29
CA ILE A 194 -18.38 9.19 0.85
C ILE A 194 -19.25 10.21 0.09
N ARG A 195 -18.77 11.45 -0.08
CA ARG A 195 -19.53 12.49 -0.81
C ARG A 195 -19.79 12.12 -2.27
N LEU A 196 -18.80 11.52 -2.94
CA LEU A 196 -18.94 11.07 -4.31
C LEU A 196 -20.05 10.00 -4.43
N LEU A 197 -20.04 9.02 -3.54
CA LEU A 197 -21.05 7.96 -3.51
C LEU A 197 -22.45 8.53 -3.20
N GLU A 198 -22.55 9.43 -2.23
CA GLU A 198 -23.82 10.09 -1.88
C GLU A 198 -24.38 10.93 -3.03
N SER A 199 -23.53 11.69 -3.74
CA SER A 199 -23.94 12.47 -4.93
C SER A 199 -24.45 11.55 -6.04
N ARG A 200 -23.71 10.49 -6.37
CA ARG A 200 -24.11 9.52 -7.40
C ARG A 200 -25.41 8.81 -7.04
N MET A 201 -25.59 8.44 -5.77
CA MET A 201 -26.85 7.83 -5.32
C MET A 201 -28.03 8.79 -5.51
N LYS A 202 -27.86 10.08 -5.20
CA LYS A 202 -28.90 11.09 -5.41
C LYS A 202 -29.24 11.27 -6.90
N GLU A 203 -28.23 11.26 -7.78
CA GLU A 203 -28.42 11.32 -9.22
C GLU A 203 -29.18 10.09 -9.76
N LEU A 204 -28.79 8.88 -9.33
CA LEU A 204 -29.48 7.66 -9.74
C LEU A 204 -30.92 7.59 -9.20
N GLN A 205 -31.16 8.07 -7.99
CA GLN A 205 -32.52 8.15 -7.43
C GLN A 205 -33.42 9.04 -8.29
N LYS A 206 -32.93 10.20 -8.73
CA LYS A 206 -33.66 11.07 -9.64
C LYS A 206 -33.92 10.40 -10.99
N ALA A 207 -32.91 9.76 -11.58
CA ALA A 207 -33.06 9.02 -12.84
C ALA A 207 -34.07 7.86 -12.71
N LEU A 208 -34.18 7.26 -11.51
CA LEU A 208 -35.10 6.16 -11.25
C LEU A 208 -36.58 6.57 -11.26
N GLU A 209 -36.90 7.84 -10.95
CA GLU A 209 -38.27 8.36 -10.96
C GLU A 209 -38.89 8.32 -12.37
N GLU A 210 -38.06 8.54 -13.40
CA GLU A 210 -38.46 8.58 -14.80
C GLU A 210 -38.27 7.22 -15.52
N ALA A 211 -37.48 6.32 -14.94
CA ALA A 211 -37.12 5.05 -15.57
C ALA A 211 -38.23 3.98 -15.51
N GLN A 212 -38.34 3.18 -16.56
CA GLN A 212 -39.29 2.07 -16.66
C GLN A 212 -38.64 0.76 -17.14
N GLY A 213 -39.33 -0.36 -16.91
CA GLY A 213 -38.96 -1.67 -17.45
C GLY A 213 -37.53 -2.10 -17.10
N ARG A 214 -36.72 -2.39 -18.13
CA ARG A 214 -35.35 -2.90 -17.97
C ARG A 214 -34.39 -1.86 -17.41
N GLU A 215 -34.57 -0.60 -17.76
CA GLU A 215 -33.73 0.50 -17.28
C GLU A 215 -33.92 0.71 -15.79
N LYS A 216 -35.17 0.73 -15.32
CA LYS A 216 -35.50 0.82 -13.90
C LYS A 216 -34.77 -0.25 -13.08
N ARG A 217 -34.85 -1.52 -13.50
CA ARG A 217 -34.15 -2.63 -12.85
C ARG A 217 -32.62 -2.48 -12.85
N ARG A 218 -32.05 -1.89 -13.91
CA ARG A 218 -30.61 -1.60 -13.98
C ARG A 218 -30.21 -0.55 -12.93
N LEU A 219 -30.95 0.55 -12.88
CA LEU A 219 -30.70 1.64 -11.93
C LEU A 219 -30.92 1.20 -10.48
N GLU A 220 -31.95 0.40 -10.19
CA GLU A 220 -32.16 -0.19 -8.86
C GLU A 220 -30.98 -1.04 -8.40
N LYS A 221 -30.43 -1.87 -9.30
CA LYS A 221 -29.25 -2.69 -9.00
C LYS A 221 -28.01 -1.83 -8.77
N GLU A 222 -27.82 -0.79 -9.57
CA GLU A 222 -26.70 0.15 -9.43
C GLU A 222 -26.78 0.92 -8.11
N LEU A 223 -27.97 1.44 -7.77
CA LEU A 223 -28.23 2.11 -6.50
C LEU A 223 -27.98 1.19 -5.30
N ALA A 224 -28.40 -0.08 -5.39
CA ALA A 224 -28.12 -1.07 -4.35
C ALA A 224 -26.61 -1.34 -4.18
N ASN A 225 -25.86 -1.41 -5.29
CA ASN A 225 -24.41 -1.58 -5.25
C ASN A 225 -23.70 -0.36 -4.63
N LEU A 226 -24.11 0.86 -4.99
CA LEU A 226 -23.56 2.09 -4.39
C LEU A 226 -23.92 2.18 -2.90
N GLY A 227 -25.13 1.78 -2.51
CA GLY A 227 -25.53 1.73 -1.11
C GLY A 227 -24.69 0.74 -0.28
N ASP A 228 -24.38 -0.44 -0.83
CA ASP A 228 -23.49 -1.42 -0.21
C ASP A 228 -22.06 -0.86 -0.05
N GLU A 229 -21.53 -0.20 -1.09
CA GLU A 229 -20.22 0.45 -1.06
C GLU A 229 -20.17 1.60 -0.06
N LEU A 230 -21.16 2.50 -0.07
CA LEU A 230 -21.25 3.62 0.87
C LEU A 230 -21.31 3.15 2.32
N THR A 231 -22.09 2.11 2.60
CA THR A 231 -22.17 1.52 3.94
C THR A 231 -20.82 0.97 4.38
N ASP A 232 -20.11 0.29 3.48
CA ASP A 232 -18.78 -0.25 3.77
C ASP A 232 -17.72 0.83 4.01
N VAL A 233 -17.74 1.92 3.23
CA VAL A 233 -16.82 3.06 3.39
C VAL A 233 -17.13 3.86 4.67
N LYS A 234 -18.42 4.03 5.03
CA LYS A 234 -18.79 4.65 6.31
C LYS A 234 -18.33 3.83 7.51
N GLU A 235 -18.44 2.50 7.43
CA GLU A 235 -17.89 1.63 8.47
C GLU A 235 -16.35 1.70 8.53
N PHE A 236 -15.67 1.88 7.39
CA PHE A 236 -14.23 2.13 7.37
C PHE A 236 -13.87 3.44 8.10
N ALA A 237 -14.59 4.54 7.81
CA ALA A 237 -14.44 5.82 8.49
C ALA A 237 -14.58 5.67 10.01
N ARG A 238 -15.66 5.02 10.45
CA ARG A 238 -15.93 4.75 11.88
C ARG A 238 -14.81 3.96 12.57
N ARG A 239 -14.19 3.01 11.86
CA ARG A 239 -13.05 2.25 12.41
C ARG A 239 -11.77 3.08 12.48
N ILE A 240 -11.52 3.95 11.51
CA ILE A 240 -10.39 4.89 11.57
C ILE A 240 -10.59 5.85 12.76
N GLU A 241 -11.78 6.41 12.93
CA GLU A 241 -12.13 7.25 14.08
C GLU A 241 -11.91 6.53 15.41
N ALA A 242 -12.33 5.26 15.52
CA ALA A 242 -12.10 4.48 16.73
C ALA A 242 -10.61 4.26 17.03
N VAL A 243 -9.76 4.11 16.00
CA VAL A 243 -8.31 4.02 16.17
C VAL A 243 -7.73 5.37 16.62
N LEU A 244 -8.16 6.47 16.01
CA LEU A 244 -7.74 7.82 16.36
C LEU A 244 -8.12 8.19 17.80
N GLN A 245 -9.34 7.87 18.23
CA GLN A 245 -9.82 8.09 19.60
C GLN A 245 -9.00 7.33 20.64
N ARG A 246 -8.37 6.21 20.27
CA ARG A 246 -7.46 5.46 21.14
C ARG A 246 -6.03 6.04 21.16
N GLY A 247 -5.75 7.13 20.44
CA GLY A 247 -4.46 7.81 20.46
C GLY A 247 -3.37 7.14 19.62
N TYR A 248 -3.71 6.66 18.41
CA TYR A 248 -2.73 6.04 17.53
C TYR A 248 -1.60 7.00 17.16
N GLU A 249 -0.37 6.62 17.54
CA GLU A 249 0.86 7.31 17.17
C GLU A 249 1.94 6.27 16.88
N PRO A 250 2.41 6.15 15.63
CA PRO A 250 3.46 5.20 15.29
C PRO A 250 4.84 5.70 15.75
N HIS A 251 5.71 4.77 16.11
CA HIS A 251 7.09 5.03 16.49
C HIS A 251 8.05 4.11 15.75
N ILE A 252 9.08 4.67 15.10
CA ILE A 252 9.96 3.91 14.21
C ILE A 252 10.68 2.75 14.92
N ASP A 253 11.01 2.92 16.21
CA ASP A 253 11.75 1.93 17.01
C ASP A 253 10.91 0.72 17.46
N ASP A 254 9.57 0.82 17.39
CA ASP A 254 8.68 -0.27 17.77
C ASP A 254 8.61 -1.37 16.69
N GLY A 255 9.11 -1.08 15.49
CA GLY A 255 9.10 -1.99 14.36
C GLY A 255 7.71 -2.22 13.75
N VAL A 256 7.69 -2.89 12.60
CA VAL A 256 6.51 -2.91 11.72
C VAL A 256 5.26 -3.52 12.36
N LEU A 257 5.38 -4.65 13.09
CA LEU A 257 4.19 -5.30 13.65
C LEU A 257 3.55 -4.53 14.79
N ILE A 258 4.34 -3.94 15.70
CA ILE A 258 3.81 -3.18 16.83
C ILE A 258 3.11 -1.92 16.33
N ASN A 259 3.71 -1.21 15.37
CA ASN A 259 3.08 -0.03 14.75
C ASN A 259 1.81 -0.35 13.98
N MET A 260 1.68 -1.57 13.45
CA MET A 260 0.50 -1.99 12.70
C MET A 260 -0.58 -2.59 13.60
N ALA A 261 -0.22 -3.03 14.81
CA ALA A 261 -1.10 -3.76 15.71
C ALA A 261 -2.40 -3.01 16.00
N PRO A 262 -2.42 -1.71 16.36
CA PRO A 262 -3.67 -0.99 16.62
C PRO A 262 -4.59 -0.90 15.39
N LEU A 263 -4.04 -1.04 14.18
CA LEU A 263 -4.76 -0.94 12.92
C LEU A 263 -5.41 -2.26 12.48
N TRP A 264 -5.38 -3.32 13.30
CA TRP A 264 -5.84 -4.66 12.90
C TRP A 264 -7.28 -4.71 12.39
N GLU A 265 -8.15 -3.80 12.83
CA GLU A 265 -9.55 -3.68 12.36
C GLU A 265 -9.67 -3.07 10.95
N LEU A 266 -8.61 -2.39 10.49
CA LEU A 266 -8.46 -1.77 9.16
C LEU A 266 -7.74 -2.68 8.16
N LEU A 267 -7.34 -3.89 8.57
CA LEU A 267 -6.50 -4.80 7.77
C LEU A 267 -7.22 -6.11 7.43
N PRO A 268 -8.41 -6.10 6.82
CA PRO A 268 -9.21 -7.32 6.59
C PRO A 268 -8.55 -8.32 5.63
N SER A 269 -7.51 -7.91 4.88
CA SER A 269 -6.71 -8.81 4.03
C SER A 269 -5.54 -9.48 4.74
N TRP A 270 -5.16 -9.02 5.95
CA TRP A 270 -4.07 -9.61 6.72
C TRP A 270 -4.23 -9.36 8.24
N GLN A 271 -5.42 -9.63 8.77
CA GLN A 271 -5.80 -9.24 10.13
C GLN A 271 -5.11 -10.06 11.24
N ALA A 272 -4.83 -11.34 10.98
CA ALA A 272 -4.49 -12.30 12.04
C ALA A 272 -3.20 -11.93 12.81
N GLU A 273 -2.14 -11.53 12.12
CA GLU A 273 -0.85 -11.22 12.77
C GLU A 273 -0.85 -9.88 13.51
N PRO A 274 -1.36 -8.77 12.92
CA PRO A 274 -1.57 -7.52 13.67
C PRO A 274 -2.48 -7.71 14.88
N LYS A 275 -3.58 -8.46 14.75
CA LYS A 275 -4.48 -8.76 15.88
C LYS A 275 -3.78 -9.56 16.99
N LYS A 276 -2.98 -10.56 16.63
CA LYS A 276 -2.19 -11.32 17.60
C LYS A 276 -1.17 -10.42 18.33
N CYS A 277 -0.53 -9.50 17.60
CA CYS A 277 0.39 -8.52 18.17
C CYS A 277 -0.34 -7.53 19.09
N TRP A 278 -1.53 -7.08 18.70
CA TRP A 278 -2.40 -6.25 19.53
C TRP A 278 -2.77 -6.92 20.85
N GLN A 279 -3.17 -8.20 20.81
CA GLN A 279 -3.47 -8.97 22.03
C GLN A 279 -2.23 -9.17 22.92
N ALA A 280 -1.03 -9.21 22.34
CA ALA A 280 0.22 -9.29 23.09
C ALA A 280 0.59 -7.94 23.73
N LEU A 281 0.33 -6.82 23.06
CA LEU A 281 0.37 -5.49 23.65
C LEU A 281 -0.62 -5.36 24.82
N GLU A 282 -1.84 -5.84 24.66
CA GLU A 282 -2.86 -5.84 25.73
C GLU A 282 -2.43 -6.63 26.97
N ARG A 283 -1.69 -7.74 26.80
CA ARG A 283 -1.13 -8.52 27.91
C ARG A 283 0.13 -7.90 28.53
N GLY A 284 0.74 -6.93 27.87
CA GLY A 284 1.99 -6.29 28.30
C GLY A 284 3.25 -7.05 27.91
N ASP A 285 3.19 -7.90 26.88
CA ASP A 285 4.34 -8.63 26.32
C ASP A 285 5.37 -7.67 25.66
N TYR A 286 4.93 -6.45 25.33
CA TYR A 286 5.70 -5.41 24.66
C TYR A 286 5.76 -4.10 25.45
N ASP A 287 5.73 -4.15 26.79
CA ASP A 287 5.76 -2.93 27.61
C ASP A 287 7.08 -2.11 27.50
N TRP A 288 8.08 -2.60 26.76
CA TRP A 288 9.24 -1.82 26.34
C TRP A 288 8.94 -0.84 25.18
N SER A 289 7.86 -1.05 24.42
CA SER A 289 7.54 -0.28 23.21
C SER A 289 6.83 1.03 23.51
N HIS A 290 7.05 2.04 22.69
CA HIS A 290 6.38 3.34 22.80
C HIS A 290 4.86 3.20 22.60
N MET A 291 4.44 2.33 21.70
CA MET A 291 3.04 1.95 21.50
C MET A 291 2.39 1.45 22.79
N ALA A 292 3.06 0.60 23.57
CA ALA A 292 2.52 0.17 24.85
C ALA A 292 2.40 1.33 25.85
N MET A 293 3.37 2.24 25.88
CA MET A 293 3.33 3.44 26.73
C MET A 293 2.15 4.36 26.35
N ASN A 294 1.88 4.53 25.06
CA ASN A 294 0.79 5.38 24.58
C ASN A 294 -0.59 4.86 25.01
N TYR A 295 -0.79 3.54 24.95
CA TYR A 295 -2.09 2.91 25.23
C TYR A 295 -2.30 2.52 26.70
N TRP A 296 -1.23 2.18 27.43
CA TRP A 296 -1.29 1.75 28.83
C TRP A 296 -0.20 2.42 29.69
N PRO A 297 -0.17 3.77 29.77
CA PRO A 297 0.91 4.50 30.41
C PRO A 297 1.12 4.11 31.89
N GLU A 298 0.04 3.95 32.65
CA GLU A 298 0.13 3.60 34.07
C GLU A 298 0.73 2.20 34.29
N ARG A 299 0.32 1.22 33.48
CA ARG A 299 0.89 -0.14 33.53
C ARG A 299 2.37 -0.14 33.18
N VAL A 300 2.74 0.57 32.12
CA VAL A 300 4.13 0.61 31.64
C VAL A 300 5.03 1.33 32.65
N LYS A 301 4.60 2.48 33.18
CA LYS A 301 5.33 3.22 34.22
C LYS A 301 5.55 2.38 35.47
N GLU A 302 4.54 1.60 35.91
CA GLU A 302 4.69 0.70 37.05
C GLU A 302 5.77 -0.37 36.80
N LYS A 303 5.80 -0.96 35.59
CA LYS A 303 6.86 -1.92 35.24
C LYS A 303 8.24 -1.27 35.13
N CYS A 304 8.33 -0.03 34.67
CA CYS A 304 9.60 0.70 34.63
C CYS A 304 10.22 0.84 36.02
N ARG A 305 9.41 0.84 37.09
CA ARG A 305 9.92 0.92 38.47
C ARG A 305 10.81 -0.22 38.89
N THR A 306 10.57 -1.40 38.32
CA THR A 306 11.27 -2.63 38.68
C THR A 306 12.10 -3.20 37.53
N ASN A 307 11.88 -2.73 36.31
CA ASN A 307 12.60 -3.17 35.10
C ASN A 307 13.42 -2.02 34.49
N LYS A 308 14.73 -2.04 34.76
CA LYS A 308 15.69 -1.03 34.30
C LYS A 308 15.75 -0.90 32.77
N SER A 309 15.59 -2.00 32.03
CA SER A 309 15.58 -1.96 30.57
C SER A 309 14.35 -1.24 30.01
N TYR A 310 13.19 -1.38 30.65
CA TYR A 310 11.98 -0.66 30.25
C TYR A 310 12.09 0.82 30.61
N ALA A 311 12.61 1.13 31.80
CA ALA A 311 12.89 2.50 32.22
C ALA A 311 13.78 3.24 31.21
N ILE A 312 14.87 2.60 30.77
CA ILE A 312 15.78 3.14 29.73
C ILE A 312 15.05 3.32 28.40
N ALA A 313 14.27 2.32 27.95
CA ALA A 313 13.54 2.40 26.68
C ALA A 313 12.56 3.59 26.64
N HIS A 314 12.00 3.96 27.80
CA HIS A 314 11.05 5.07 27.94
C HIS A 314 11.69 6.39 28.39
N GLY A 315 13.01 6.45 28.59
CA GLY A 315 13.69 7.64 29.11
C GLY A 315 13.30 8.03 30.54
N LEU A 316 12.81 7.08 31.33
CA LEU A 316 12.41 7.25 32.72
C LEU A 316 13.59 6.83 33.62
N GLU A 317 14.70 7.58 33.62
CA GLU A 317 15.79 7.27 34.55
C GLU A 317 15.40 7.60 35.99
N TYR A 318 15.69 6.65 36.89
CA TYR A 318 15.62 6.85 38.32
C TYR A 318 16.82 7.70 38.76
N GLU A 319 16.59 8.93 39.21
CA GLU A 319 17.49 9.50 40.22
C GLU A 319 17.40 8.59 41.46
N GLY A 320 18.55 7.99 41.80
CA GLY A 320 18.66 6.81 42.67
C GLY A 320 18.21 6.97 44.11
#